data_AF-X0UHI2-F1
#
_entry.id   AF-X0UHI2-F1
#
_cell.length_a   1.000
_cell.length_b   1.000
_cell.length_c   1.000
_cell.angle_alpha   90.00
_cell.angle_beta   90.00
_cell.angle_gamma   90.00
#
_symmetry.space_group_name_H-M   'P 1'
#
loop_
_entity.id
_entity.type
_entity.pdbx_description
1 polymer ?
#
loop_
_entity_poly.entity_id
_entity_poly.type
_entity_poly.pdbx_seq_one_letter_code
_entity_poly.pdbx_strand_id
1 'polypeptide(L)'
;DEDLQAYEYKPMRNVDNIGPAGAINSNVLDMAQWLRLQLGRGEYEGRRLISEENLRETWATQIDITESVGYGMGWIIREWEGQPVIEHGGNVSGFSAQVAMLPESNLGFVLLTNASASPLPPQAINMVWGTLLKEETTDTGGATADYEPYLGKYIANFGQFQDTVFTVLVQNDRLAVDVPGQQVFELKEPDEEGKWYFAISNEVAVSFERDESDNVISMKMYQAGMVFDLPREGFEIAPDIPLEELQKYLGSYRSEQLGVTVEVLVQNNRLAADIPGQMVYELYPPDEE
;
A
#
# COMPACT_ATOMS: atom_id res chain seq x y z
N ASP A 1 -8.11 -28.35 -27.73
CA ASP A 1 -7.29 -29.33 -26.98
C ASP A 1 -5.82 -28.92 -27.05
N GLU A 2 -5.54 -27.65 -26.73
CA GLU A 2 -4.17 -27.08 -26.71
C GLU A 2 -3.52 -27.22 -25.31
N ASP A 3 -4.22 -27.85 -24.36
CA ASP A 3 -3.88 -27.87 -22.93
C ASP A 3 -2.97 -29.03 -22.49
N LEU A 4 -2.42 -29.79 -23.43
CA LEU A 4 -1.40 -30.80 -23.13
C LEU A 4 -0.04 -30.35 -23.67
N GLN A 5 0.43 -29.19 -23.22
CA GLN A 5 1.85 -28.87 -23.36
C GLN A 5 2.66 -29.91 -22.58
N ALA A 6 3.66 -30.50 -23.23
CA ALA A 6 4.61 -31.39 -22.57
C ALA A 6 5.43 -30.57 -21.57
N TYR A 7 5.06 -30.64 -20.29
CA TYR A 7 5.84 -30.01 -19.22
C TYR A 7 7.06 -30.87 -18.89
N GLU A 8 8.24 -30.25 -18.93
CA GLU A 8 9.45 -30.88 -18.43
C GLU A 8 9.39 -30.90 -16.89
N TYR A 9 9.28 -32.09 -16.31
CA TYR A 9 9.39 -32.26 -14.86
C TYR A 9 10.79 -31.88 -14.42
N LYS A 10 10.91 -30.78 -13.67
CA LYS A 10 12.17 -30.40 -13.01
C LYS A 10 12.20 -31.00 -11.61
N PRO A 11 13.27 -31.71 -11.23
CA PRO A 11 13.42 -32.21 -9.87
C PRO A 11 13.45 -31.03 -8.89
N MET A 12 12.85 -31.23 -7.72
CA MET A 12 12.94 -30.25 -6.63
C MET A 12 14.41 -30.02 -6.28
N ARG A 13 14.77 -28.76 -6.02
CA ARG A 13 16.11 -28.42 -5.55
C ARG A 13 16.33 -29.09 -4.20
N ASN A 14 17.43 -29.84 -4.05
CA ASN A 14 17.85 -30.32 -2.75
C ASN A 14 18.26 -29.11 -1.87
N VAL A 15 17.59 -28.98 -0.72
CA VAL A 15 17.77 -27.90 0.25
C VAL A 15 18.18 -28.43 1.63
N ASP A 16 18.68 -29.66 1.72
CA ASP A 16 19.00 -30.33 2.99
C ASP A 16 20.05 -29.55 3.80
N ASN A 17 21.02 -28.96 3.12
CA ASN A 17 22.07 -28.13 3.75
C ASN A 17 21.54 -26.85 4.41
N ILE A 18 20.31 -26.43 4.10
CA ILE A 18 19.62 -25.29 4.73
C ILE A 18 18.41 -25.74 5.55
N GLY A 19 18.44 -27.00 6.03
CA GLY A 19 17.39 -27.65 6.81
C GLY A 19 16.66 -26.72 7.79
N PRO A 20 17.38 -26.13 8.77
CA PRO A 20 16.79 -25.25 9.78
C PRO A 20 16.24 -23.93 9.26
N ALA A 21 16.65 -23.48 8.07
CA ALA A 21 16.31 -22.15 7.55
C ALA A 21 15.09 -22.17 6.62
N GLY A 22 14.83 -23.27 5.91
CA GLY A 22 13.74 -23.28 4.91
C GLY A 22 13.43 -24.61 4.24
N ALA A 23 13.86 -25.75 4.78
CA ALA A 23 13.61 -27.06 4.17
C ALA A 23 12.39 -27.79 4.74
N ILE A 24 11.65 -27.19 5.68
CA ILE A 24 10.42 -27.79 6.21
C ILE A 24 9.40 -27.85 5.07
N ASN A 25 8.95 -29.06 4.73
CA ASN A 25 7.89 -29.30 3.78
C ASN A 25 6.62 -29.63 4.57
N SER A 26 5.52 -28.94 4.27
CA SER A 26 4.26 -29.05 4.99
C SER A 26 3.08 -28.79 4.05
N ASN A 27 1.86 -28.91 4.57
CA ASN A 27 0.63 -28.54 3.87
C ASN A 27 -0.20 -27.58 4.74
N VAL A 28 -1.25 -27.00 4.16
CA VAL A 28 -2.09 -26.01 4.85
C VAL A 28 -2.80 -26.57 6.08
N LEU A 29 -3.12 -27.87 6.12
CA LEU A 29 -3.77 -28.49 7.27
C LEU A 29 -2.80 -28.59 8.45
N ASP A 30 -1.58 -29.07 8.21
CA ASP A 30 -0.54 -29.17 9.25
C ASP A 30 -0.15 -27.78 9.76
N MET A 31 0.06 -26.82 8.86
CA MET A 31 0.41 -25.44 9.23
C MET A 31 -0.73 -24.74 9.97
N ALA A 32 -1.99 -25.04 9.66
CA ALA A 32 -3.13 -24.52 10.42
C ALA A 32 -3.14 -25.04 11.86
N GLN A 33 -2.74 -26.29 12.12
CA GLN A 33 -2.60 -26.80 13.49
C GLN A 33 -1.47 -26.09 14.24
N TRP A 34 -0.34 -25.84 13.58
CA TRP A 34 0.74 -25.04 14.15
C TRP A 34 0.28 -23.61 14.47
N LEU A 35 -0.51 -23.00 13.60
CA LEU A 35 -1.07 -21.67 13.83
C LEU A 35 -2.07 -21.65 14.99
N ARG A 36 -2.87 -22.71 15.16
CA ARG A 36 -3.74 -22.89 16.34
C ARG A 36 -2.94 -23.01 17.63
N LEU A 37 -1.77 -23.66 17.62
CA LEU A 37 -0.86 -23.67 18.77
C LEU A 37 -0.34 -22.25 19.08
N GLN A 38 0.02 -21.48 18.04
CA GLN A 38 0.48 -20.10 18.20
C GLN A 38 -0.62 -19.23 18.84
N LEU A 39 -1.79 -19.20 18.22
CA LEU A 39 -2.95 -18.43 18.69
C LEU A 39 -3.50 -18.94 20.04
N GLY A 40 -3.37 -20.23 20.31
CA GLY A 40 -3.62 -20.85 21.62
C GLY A 40 -2.57 -20.52 22.68
N ARG A 41 -1.63 -19.61 22.38
CA ARG A 41 -0.59 -19.12 23.31
C ARG A 41 0.22 -20.27 23.94
N GLY A 42 0.53 -21.25 23.12
CA GLY A 42 1.34 -22.43 23.48
C GLY A 42 0.51 -23.60 23.99
N GLU A 43 -0.81 -23.49 24.02
CA GLU A 43 -1.75 -24.59 24.26
C GLU A 43 -2.32 -25.11 22.94
N TYR A 44 -2.41 -26.44 22.83
CA TYR A 44 -3.05 -27.11 21.72
C TYR A 44 -3.84 -28.32 22.26
N GLU A 45 -5.14 -28.38 21.94
CA GLU A 45 -6.06 -29.44 22.37
C GLU A 45 -6.03 -29.72 23.89
N GLY A 46 -6.02 -28.66 24.71
CA GLY A 46 -6.03 -28.76 26.17
C GLY A 46 -4.68 -29.14 26.79
N ARG A 47 -3.61 -29.22 25.99
CA ARG A 47 -2.25 -29.49 26.45
C ARG A 47 -1.33 -28.31 26.16
N ARG A 48 -0.67 -27.81 27.20
CA ARG A 48 0.39 -26.81 27.07
C ARG A 48 1.68 -27.45 26.56
N LEU A 49 2.12 -27.05 25.38
CA LEU A 49 3.37 -27.48 24.76
C LEU A 49 4.48 -26.44 24.93
N ILE A 50 4.13 -25.15 24.94
CA ILE A 50 5.04 -24.02 25.14
C ILE A 50 4.45 -23.08 26.20
N SER A 51 5.27 -22.49 27.07
CA SER A 51 4.78 -21.45 27.97
C SER A 51 4.33 -20.23 27.17
N GLU A 52 3.27 -19.57 27.63
CA GLU A 52 2.79 -18.34 26.98
C GLU A 52 3.87 -17.26 26.98
N GLU A 53 4.64 -17.16 28.08
CA GLU A 53 5.77 -16.25 28.20
C GLU A 53 6.81 -16.46 27.09
N ASN A 54 7.30 -17.69 26.90
CA ASN A 54 8.30 -17.97 25.87
C ASN A 54 7.76 -17.74 24.47
N LEU A 55 6.47 -18.01 24.24
CA LEU A 55 5.87 -17.81 22.94
C LEU A 55 5.71 -16.32 22.61
N ARG A 56 5.24 -15.52 23.59
CA ARG A 56 5.16 -14.06 23.47
C ARG A 56 6.54 -13.45 23.19
N GLU A 57 7.60 -13.96 23.81
CA GLU A 57 8.96 -13.51 23.54
C GLU A 57 9.36 -13.69 22.07
N THR A 58 8.89 -14.76 21.41
CA THR A 58 9.16 -14.94 19.98
C THR A 58 8.49 -13.88 19.11
N TRP A 59 7.34 -13.36 19.54
CA TRP A 59 6.56 -12.34 18.83
C TRP A 59 6.98 -10.91 19.16
N ALA A 60 7.84 -10.72 20.17
CA ALA A 60 8.31 -9.40 20.56
C ALA A 60 9.35 -8.87 19.56
N THR A 61 9.26 -7.59 19.23
CA THR A 61 10.28 -6.91 18.43
C THR A 61 11.61 -6.90 19.19
N GLN A 62 12.62 -7.53 18.61
CA GLN A 62 13.98 -7.58 19.16
C GLN A 62 14.88 -6.53 18.49
N ILE A 63 14.63 -6.26 17.21
CA ILE A 63 15.30 -5.22 16.43
C ILE A 63 14.30 -4.52 15.51
N ASP A 64 14.50 -3.22 15.27
CA ASP A 64 13.76 -2.48 14.26
C ASP A 64 14.47 -2.63 12.91
N ILE A 65 13.74 -3.05 11.87
CA ILE A 65 14.21 -3.06 10.48
C ILE A 65 14.00 -1.68 9.87
N THR A 66 12.83 -1.08 10.12
CA THR A 66 12.45 0.31 9.79
C THR A 66 11.67 0.91 10.96
N GLU A 67 11.27 2.18 10.87
CA GLU A 67 10.42 2.82 11.89
C GLU A 67 9.08 2.10 12.12
N SER A 68 8.56 1.40 11.11
CA SER A 68 7.25 0.74 11.14
C SER A 68 7.32 -0.80 11.05
N VAL A 69 8.52 -1.38 10.96
CA VAL A 69 8.71 -2.83 10.82
C VAL A 69 9.79 -3.31 11.78
N GLY A 70 9.40 -4.20 12.68
CA GLY A 70 10.27 -4.91 13.61
C GLY A 70 10.57 -6.34 13.18
N TYR A 71 11.58 -6.93 13.82
CA TYR A 71 11.90 -8.34 13.70
C TYR A 71 12.05 -8.99 15.08
N GLY A 72 11.33 -10.08 15.29
CA GLY A 72 11.38 -10.91 16.47
C GLY A 72 12.23 -12.16 16.30
N MET A 73 11.94 -13.22 17.06
CA MET A 73 12.66 -14.49 16.94
C MET A 73 12.15 -15.31 15.75
N GLY A 74 12.49 -14.89 14.54
CA GLY A 74 12.04 -15.52 13.29
C GLY A 74 10.68 -15.03 12.80
N TRP A 75 10.31 -13.81 13.19
CA TRP A 75 9.05 -13.16 12.81
C TRP A 75 9.30 -11.75 12.33
N ILE A 76 8.63 -11.35 11.26
CA ILE A 76 8.45 -9.96 10.86
C ILE A 76 7.24 -9.43 11.61
N ILE A 77 7.37 -8.26 12.18
CA ILE A 77 6.35 -7.62 13.02
C ILE A 77 6.05 -6.27 12.41
N ARG A 78 4.80 -6.03 12.05
CA ARG A 78 4.34 -4.74 11.50
C ARG A 78 2.94 -4.44 12.01
N GLU A 79 2.44 -3.26 11.70
CA GLU A 79 1.10 -2.84 12.09
C GLU A 79 0.10 -3.00 10.94
N TRP A 80 -1.11 -3.44 11.25
CA TRP A 80 -2.28 -3.39 10.38
C TRP A 80 -3.45 -2.81 11.18
N GLU A 81 -3.92 -1.63 10.79
CA GLU A 81 -5.00 -0.88 11.48
C GLU A 81 -4.82 -0.78 13.01
N GLY A 82 -3.62 -0.45 13.48
CA GLY A 82 -3.32 -0.37 14.91
C GLY A 82 -3.08 -1.72 15.61
N GLN A 83 -3.22 -2.85 14.90
CA GLN A 83 -2.98 -4.18 15.44
C GLN A 83 -1.62 -4.74 15.00
N PRO A 84 -0.84 -5.38 15.90
CA PRO A 84 0.41 -6.02 15.53
C PRO A 84 0.14 -7.28 14.71
N VAL A 85 0.62 -7.30 13.48
CA VAL A 85 0.69 -8.48 12.60
C VAL A 85 2.03 -9.17 12.84
N ILE A 86 1.95 -10.45 13.21
CA ILE A 86 3.11 -11.34 13.35
C ILE A 86 3.15 -12.25 12.13
N GLU A 87 4.18 -12.14 11.29
CA GLU A 87 4.21 -12.80 9.99
C GLU A 87 5.59 -13.32 9.58
N HIS A 88 5.60 -14.28 8.67
CA HIS A 88 6.84 -14.67 7.99
C HIS A 88 6.53 -15.22 6.59
N GLY A 89 7.30 -14.73 5.62
CA GLY A 89 7.26 -15.22 4.24
C GLY A 89 8.31 -16.30 3.98
N GLY A 90 8.22 -16.98 2.85
CA GLY A 90 9.22 -17.95 2.44
C GLY A 90 9.25 -18.10 0.93
N ASN A 91 10.45 -18.18 0.36
CA ASN A 91 10.63 -18.42 -1.07
C ASN A 91 11.76 -19.44 -1.28
N VAL A 92 11.46 -20.48 -2.04
CA VAL A 92 12.45 -21.40 -2.60
C VAL A 92 12.14 -21.62 -4.08
N SER A 93 13.05 -22.24 -4.83
CA SER A 93 12.84 -22.47 -6.26
C SER A 93 11.54 -23.22 -6.53
N GLY A 94 10.56 -22.56 -7.16
CA GLY A 94 9.25 -23.13 -7.49
C GLY A 94 8.15 -22.90 -6.45
N PHE A 95 8.45 -22.32 -5.28
CA PHE A 95 7.47 -22.22 -4.19
C PHE A 95 7.56 -20.89 -3.45
N SER A 96 6.40 -20.36 -3.08
CA SER A 96 6.31 -19.24 -2.15
C SER A 96 5.25 -19.51 -1.08
N ALA A 97 5.52 -19.03 0.13
CA ALA A 97 4.71 -19.27 1.31
C ALA A 97 4.55 -17.99 2.13
N GLN A 98 3.44 -17.90 2.85
CA GLN A 98 3.20 -16.87 3.84
C GLN A 98 2.42 -17.46 5.02
N VAL A 99 2.82 -17.05 6.21
CA VAL A 99 1.99 -17.15 7.41
C VAL A 99 1.87 -15.77 8.04
N ALA A 100 0.68 -15.43 8.52
CA ALA A 100 0.45 -14.21 9.28
C ALA A 100 -0.64 -14.45 10.33
N MET A 101 -0.52 -13.77 11.46
CA MET A 101 -1.51 -13.82 12.53
C MET A 101 -1.68 -12.47 13.22
N LEU A 102 -2.89 -12.28 13.74
CA LEU A 102 -3.30 -11.22 14.64
C LEU A 102 -3.66 -11.88 15.99
N PRO A 103 -2.71 -12.04 16.92
CA PRO A 103 -2.91 -12.81 18.15
C PRO A 103 -4.05 -12.29 19.02
N GLU A 104 -4.24 -10.97 19.07
CA GLU A 104 -5.29 -10.34 19.87
C GLU A 104 -6.68 -10.52 19.26
N SER A 105 -6.77 -10.65 17.94
CA SER A 105 -8.01 -10.98 17.21
C SER A 105 -8.27 -12.48 17.12
N ASN A 106 -7.35 -13.32 17.63
CA ASN A 106 -7.38 -14.78 17.51
C ASN A 106 -7.54 -15.26 16.05
N LEU A 107 -6.92 -14.54 15.10
CA LEU A 107 -6.98 -14.82 13.67
C LEU A 107 -5.61 -15.13 13.10
N GLY A 108 -5.59 -16.02 12.11
CA GLY A 108 -4.37 -16.49 11.48
C GLY A 108 -4.68 -17.12 10.13
N PHE A 109 -3.78 -16.97 9.15
CA PHE A 109 -3.86 -17.72 7.91
C PHE A 109 -2.49 -18.22 7.43
N VAL A 110 -2.53 -19.23 6.56
CA VAL A 110 -1.38 -19.80 5.86
C VAL A 110 -1.69 -19.85 4.38
N LEU A 111 -0.78 -19.36 3.56
CA LEU A 111 -0.83 -19.44 2.10
C LEU A 111 0.40 -20.19 1.60
N LEU A 112 0.18 -21.23 0.78
CA LEU A 112 1.23 -22.00 0.13
C LEU A 112 0.97 -22.00 -1.38
N THR A 113 1.97 -21.66 -2.18
CA THR A 113 1.86 -21.67 -3.64
C THR A 113 3.05 -22.37 -4.28
N ASN A 114 2.80 -23.05 -5.39
CA ASN A 114 3.79 -23.63 -6.28
C ASN A 114 4.19 -22.67 -7.41
N ALA A 115 4.40 -21.40 -7.04
CA ALA A 115 4.87 -20.35 -7.94
C ALA A 115 6.11 -19.67 -7.33
N SER A 116 7.15 -19.48 -8.15
CA SER A 116 8.36 -18.76 -7.73
C SER A 116 8.10 -17.27 -7.64
N ALA A 117 8.61 -16.62 -6.58
CA ALA A 117 8.62 -15.16 -6.43
C ALA A 117 7.25 -14.51 -6.71
N SER A 118 6.17 -15.16 -6.27
CA SER A 118 4.83 -14.63 -6.45
C SER A 118 4.67 -13.34 -5.65
N PRO A 119 4.04 -12.29 -6.20
CA PRO A 119 3.68 -11.09 -5.42
C PRO A 119 2.47 -11.33 -4.51
N LEU A 120 1.75 -12.45 -4.69
CA LEU A 120 0.54 -12.76 -3.95
C LEU A 120 0.73 -12.87 -2.43
N PRO A 121 1.77 -13.53 -1.89
CA PRO A 121 1.88 -13.75 -0.44
C PRO A 121 1.89 -12.48 0.43
N PRO A 122 2.68 -11.43 0.14
CA PRO A 122 2.61 -10.19 0.92
C PRO A 122 1.29 -9.43 0.71
N GLN A 123 0.68 -9.50 -0.48
CA GLN A 123 -0.60 -8.83 -0.77
C GLN A 123 -1.78 -9.54 -0.09
N ALA A 124 -1.71 -10.87 0.08
CA ALA A 124 -2.77 -11.67 0.66
C ALA A 124 -3.10 -11.27 2.10
N ILE A 125 -2.15 -10.67 2.81
CA ILE A 125 -2.31 -10.26 4.22
C ILE A 125 -3.40 -9.21 4.34
N ASN A 126 -3.33 -8.13 3.55
CA ASN A 126 -4.34 -7.08 3.54
C ASN A 126 -5.68 -7.60 3.01
N MET A 127 -5.66 -8.47 1.99
CA MET A 127 -6.89 -9.06 1.45
C MET A 127 -7.61 -9.93 2.49
N VAL A 128 -6.88 -10.79 3.20
CA VAL A 128 -7.44 -11.71 4.19
C VAL A 128 -7.93 -10.95 5.42
N TRP A 129 -7.13 -10.04 5.98
CA TRP A 129 -7.57 -9.22 7.12
C TRP A 129 -8.74 -8.32 6.74
N GLY A 130 -8.67 -7.64 5.60
CA GLY A 130 -9.78 -6.84 5.09
C GLY A 130 -11.05 -7.66 4.82
N THR A 131 -10.97 -8.97 4.59
CA THR A 131 -12.14 -9.83 4.41
C THR A 131 -12.66 -10.40 5.74
N LEU A 132 -11.77 -10.82 6.64
CA LEU A 132 -12.12 -11.47 7.90
C LEU A 132 -12.49 -10.49 9.02
N LEU A 133 -11.90 -9.29 9.00
CA LEU A 133 -12.06 -8.24 10.01
C LEU A 133 -12.85 -7.04 9.51
N LYS A 134 -13.29 -7.02 8.25
CA LYS A 134 -14.48 -6.24 7.91
C LYS A 134 -15.62 -6.85 8.71
N GLU A 135 -15.89 -6.26 9.87
CA GLU A 135 -17.25 -6.22 10.38
C GLU A 135 -18.11 -5.75 9.19
N GLU A 136 -19.26 -6.39 8.97
CA GLU A 136 -20.38 -5.58 8.53
C GLU A 136 -20.49 -4.52 9.62
N THR A 137 -19.83 -3.39 9.42
CA THR A 137 -20.36 -2.14 9.91
C THR A 137 -21.77 -2.17 9.35
N THR A 138 -22.73 -2.60 10.16
CA THR A 138 -24.05 -2.03 10.15
C THR A 138 -23.77 -0.55 10.34
N ASP A 139 -23.49 0.10 9.21
CA ASP A 139 -23.48 1.51 9.07
C ASP A 139 -24.87 1.92 9.55
N THR A 140 -24.91 2.39 10.79
CA THR A 140 -26.13 2.88 11.39
C THR A 140 -26.45 4.18 10.68
N GLY A 141 -27.08 4.04 9.50
CA GLY A 141 -27.72 5.08 8.73
C GLY A 141 -27.06 6.45 8.81
N GLY A 142 -25.98 6.65 8.07
CA GLY A 142 -25.69 7.95 7.45
C GLY A 142 -26.44 8.02 6.12
N ALA A 143 -26.89 9.21 5.71
CA ALA A 143 -27.52 9.40 4.39
C ALA A 143 -26.65 8.80 3.28
N THR A 144 -27.25 8.28 2.20
CA THR A 144 -26.51 7.96 0.97
C THR A 144 -25.64 9.16 0.60
N ALA A 145 -24.34 9.08 0.88
CA ALA A 145 -23.43 10.17 0.66
C ALA A 145 -23.46 10.47 -0.85
N ASP A 146 -23.74 11.73 -1.19
CA ASP A 146 -23.76 12.14 -2.57
C ASP A 146 -22.33 12.18 -3.10
N TYR A 147 -21.93 11.10 -3.77
CA TYR A 147 -20.61 10.97 -4.35
C TYR A 147 -20.50 11.59 -5.74
N GLU A 148 -21.62 11.96 -6.36
CA GLU A 148 -21.67 12.46 -7.74
C GLU A 148 -20.67 13.60 -8.03
N PRO A 149 -20.47 14.57 -7.12
CA PRO A 149 -19.51 15.65 -7.34
C PRO A 149 -18.06 15.18 -7.53
N TYR A 150 -17.67 14.07 -6.90
CA TYR A 150 -16.29 13.56 -6.87
C TYR A 150 -15.97 12.60 -8.02
N LEU A 151 -16.99 12.00 -8.64
CA LEU A 151 -16.78 10.98 -9.68
C LEU A 151 -16.16 11.60 -10.94
N GLY A 152 -15.18 10.93 -11.52
CA GLY A 152 -14.56 11.43 -12.75
C GLY A 152 -13.13 10.98 -12.93
N LYS A 153 -12.46 11.64 -13.86
CA LYS A 153 -11.07 11.35 -14.22
C LYS A 153 -10.17 12.45 -13.71
N TYR A 154 -9.03 12.06 -13.17
CA TYR A 154 -8.03 12.95 -12.58
C TYR A 154 -6.67 12.60 -13.17
N ILE A 155 -5.91 13.62 -13.55
CA ILE A 155 -4.69 13.44 -14.35
C ILE A 155 -3.47 13.42 -13.42
N ALA A 156 -2.81 12.26 -13.33
CA ALA A 156 -1.61 12.07 -12.55
C ALA A 156 -0.35 12.39 -13.36
N ASN A 157 0.43 13.35 -12.86
CA ASN A 157 1.70 13.83 -13.43
C ASN A 157 2.82 13.83 -12.37
N PHE A 158 3.06 12.67 -11.75
CA PHE A 158 4.07 12.52 -10.71
C PHE A 158 4.68 11.12 -10.70
N GLY A 159 5.94 11.02 -10.26
CA GLY A 159 6.64 9.74 -10.15
C GLY A 159 6.75 9.04 -11.50
N GLN A 160 6.19 7.83 -11.61
CA GLN A 160 6.13 7.06 -12.85
C GLN A 160 4.95 7.44 -13.76
N PHE A 161 4.01 8.24 -13.26
CA PHE A 161 2.80 8.61 -13.97
C PHE A 161 3.05 9.86 -14.82
N GLN A 162 2.81 9.72 -16.12
CA GLN A 162 2.88 10.79 -17.11
C GLN A 162 1.54 10.83 -17.83
N ASP A 163 0.79 11.91 -17.63
CA ASP A 163 -0.59 12.14 -18.08
C ASP A 163 -1.49 10.92 -17.86
N THR A 164 -1.31 10.24 -16.73
CA THR A 164 -1.99 8.98 -16.46
C THR A 164 -3.32 9.24 -15.78
N VAL A 165 -4.40 8.69 -16.33
CA VAL A 165 -5.76 8.96 -15.85
C VAL A 165 -6.13 8.06 -14.68
N PHE A 166 -6.29 8.64 -13.50
CA PHE A 166 -6.91 7.99 -12.35
C PHE A 166 -8.42 8.20 -12.41
N THR A 167 -9.21 7.19 -12.06
CA THR A 167 -10.68 7.31 -12.11
C THR A 167 -11.26 7.18 -10.72
N VAL A 168 -11.98 8.21 -10.27
CA VAL A 168 -12.78 8.16 -9.04
C VAL A 168 -14.17 7.64 -9.39
N LEU A 169 -14.57 6.56 -8.73
CA LEU A 169 -15.80 5.81 -8.99
C LEU A 169 -16.43 5.32 -7.68
N VAL A 170 -17.63 4.76 -7.76
CA VAL A 170 -18.26 4.08 -6.61
C VAL A 170 -18.07 2.57 -6.73
N GLN A 171 -17.54 1.94 -5.69
CA GLN A 171 -17.40 0.50 -5.58
C GLN A 171 -17.83 0.05 -4.18
N ASN A 172 -18.72 -0.96 -4.13
CA ASN A 172 -19.29 -1.48 -2.88
C ASN A 172 -19.86 -0.36 -1.99
N ASP A 173 -20.67 0.51 -2.60
CA ASP A 173 -21.33 1.66 -1.97
C ASP A 173 -20.39 2.68 -1.31
N ARG A 174 -19.11 2.69 -1.69
CA ARG A 174 -18.11 3.68 -1.25
C ARG A 174 -17.38 4.33 -2.42
N LEU A 175 -16.86 5.53 -2.17
CA LEU A 175 -15.94 6.18 -3.09
C LEU A 175 -14.65 5.35 -3.22
N ALA A 176 -14.11 5.25 -4.43
CA ALA A 176 -12.92 4.47 -4.72
C ALA A 176 -12.10 5.13 -5.85
N VAL A 177 -10.80 4.86 -5.87
CA VAL A 177 -9.87 5.36 -6.89
C VAL A 177 -9.29 4.18 -7.67
N ASP A 178 -9.58 4.11 -8.96
CA ASP A 178 -8.91 3.23 -9.92
C ASP A 178 -7.56 3.84 -10.32
N VAL A 179 -6.48 3.14 -9.96
CA VAL A 179 -5.11 3.52 -10.27
C VAL A 179 -4.60 2.61 -11.39
N PRO A 180 -4.34 3.12 -12.61
CA PRO A 180 -3.94 2.31 -13.74
C PRO A 180 -2.70 1.46 -13.48
N GLY A 181 -2.76 0.20 -13.90
CA GLY A 181 -1.67 -0.77 -13.68
C GLY A 181 -1.59 -1.33 -12.26
N GLN A 182 -2.51 -0.94 -11.38
CA GLN A 182 -2.64 -1.47 -10.02
C GLN A 182 -4.02 -2.12 -9.83
N GLN A 183 -4.83 -1.56 -8.94
CA GLN A 183 -6.17 -2.02 -8.59
C GLN A 183 -7.04 -0.82 -8.25
N VAL A 184 -8.33 -1.08 -8.02
CA VAL A 184 -9.24 -0.08 -7.46
C VAL A 184 -9.12 -0.08 -5.93
N PHE A 185 -8.84 1.08 -5.36
CA PHE A 185 -8.72 1.27 -3.93
C PHE A 185 -9.97 1.95 -3.38
N GLU A 186 -10.73 1.23 -2.55
CA GLU A 186 -11.84 1.82 -1.78
C GLU A 186 -11.31 2.87 -0.80
N LEU A 187 -12.11 3.91 -0.54
CA LEU A 187 -11.79 4.96 0.41
C LEU A 187 -12.63 4.82 1.68
N LYS A 188 -12.03 5.17 2.83
CA LYS A 188 -12.73 5.43 4.09
C LYS A 188 -13.48 6.76 3.98
N GLU A 189 -14.45 6.98 4.86
CA GLU A 189 -15.07 8.31 5.01
C GLU A 189 -14.01 9.38 5.32
N PRO A 190 -14.25 10.64 4.91
CA PRO A 190 -13.28 11.70 5.12
C PRO A 190 -13.10 12.00 6.60
N ASP A 191 -11.87 12.30 6.99
CA ASP A 191 -11.60 12.87 8.31
C ASP A 191 -12.09 14.33 8.42
N GLU A 192 -11.86 14.95 9.58
CA GLU A 192 -12.24 16.34 9.85
C GLU A 192 -11.55 17.36 8.91
N GLU A 193 -10.44 16.97 8.27
CA GLU A 193 -9.70 17.77 7.29
C GLU A 193 -10.16 17.52 5.84
N GLY A 194 -11.13 16.61 5.64
CA GLY A 194 -11.64 16.23 4.32
C GLY A 194 -10.77 15.22 3.59
N LYS A 195 -9.86 14.53 4.28
CA LYS A 195 -9.00 13.48 3.69
C LYS A 195 -9.67 12.11 3.75
N TRP A 196 -9.75 11.48 2.58
CA TRP A 196 -10.25 10.15 2.36
C TRP A 196 -9.07 9.16 2.32
N TYR A 197 -8.87 8.41 3.39
CA TYR A 197 -7.81 7.41 3.45
C TYR A 197 -8.16 6.17 2.65
N PHE A 198 -7.15 5.51 2.08
CA PHE A 198 -7.36 4.25 1.38
C PHE A 198 -7.78 3.19 2.40
N ALA A 199 -8.80 2.39 2.08
CA ALA A 199 -9.29 1.36 3.00
C ALA A 199 -8.22 0.33 3.38
N ILE A 200 -7.19 0.18 2.54
CA ILE A 200 -6.06 -0.73 2.75
C ILE A 200 -4.92 -0.15 3.61
N SER A 201 -4.88 1.17 3.84
CA SER A 201 -3.79 1.85 4.56
C SER A 201 -4.18 3.27 4.98
N ASN A 202 -3.74 3.69 6.18
CA ASN A 202 -3.88 5.08 6.63
C ASN A 202 -2.69 5.98 6.24
N GLU A 203 -1.73 5.47 5.45
CA GLU A 203 -0.56 6.25 5.00
C GLU A 203 -0.80 6.99 3.69
N VAL A 204 -1.83 6.58 2.94
CA VAL A 204 -2.20 7.17 1.66
C VAL A 204 -3.62 7.69 1.76
N ALA A 205 -3.80 8.94 1.38
CA ALA A 205 -5.10 9.59 1.36
C ALA A 205 -5.29 10.40 0.09
N VAL A 206 -6.54 10.71 -0.24
CA VAL A 206 -6.89 11.75 -1.19
C VAL A 206 -7.77 12.82 -0.55
N SER A 207 -7.70 14.04 -1.06
CA SER A 207 -8.71 15.08 -0.79
C SER A 207 -9.12 15.72 -2.10
N PHE A 208 -10.19 16.49 -2.10
CA PHE A 208 -10.74 17.10 -3.30
C PHE A 208 -10.76 18.62 -3.14
N GLU A 209 -10.14 19.32 -4.08
CA GLU A 209 -10.21 20.77 -4.15
C GLU A 209 -11.44 21.20 -4.95
N ARG A 210 -12.04 22.30 -4.49
CA ARG A 210 -13.23 22.87 -5.08
C ARG A 210 -12.99 24.33 -5.46
N ASP A 211 -13.64 24.77 -6.53
CA ASP A 211 -13.65 26.18 -6.94
C ASP A 211 -14.67 27.02 -6.14
N GLU A 212 -14.74 28.32 -6.43
CA GLU A 212 -15.70 29.24 -5.80
C GLU A 212 -17.18 28.88 -6.08
N SER A 213 -17.43 28.07 -7.10
CA SER A 213 -18.75 27.57 -7.48
C SER A 213 -19.05 26.17 -6.92
N ASP A 214 -18.21 25.69 -5.99
CA ASP A 214 -18.30 24.38 -5.34
C ASP A 214 -18.10 23.18 -6.29
N ASN A 215 -17.53 23.37 -7.48
CA ASN A 215 -17.18 22.26 -8.37
C ASN A 215 -15.87 21.62 -7.92
N VAL A 216 -15.79 20.29 -7.87
CA VAL A 216 -14.53 19.57 -7.66
C VAL A 216 -13.66 19.71 -8.92
N ILE A 217 -12.52 20.40 -8.78
CA ILE A 217 -11.62 20.76 -9.89
C ILE A 217 -10.29 19.99 -9.87
N SER A 218 -9.89 19.46 -8.72
CA SER A 218 -8.65 18.71 -8.54
C SER A 218 -8.81 17.68 -7.41
N MET A 219 -8.04 16.61 -7.48
CA MET A 219 -7.85 15.67 -6.39
C MET A 219 -6.40 15.78 -5.92
N LYS A 220 -6.18 15.97 -4.62
CA LYS A 220 -4.85 15.87 -4.03
C LYS A 220 -4.60 14.45 -3.57
N MET A 221 -3.41 13.92 -3.80
CA MET A 221 -2.96 12.64 -3.26
C MET A 221 -1.83 12.88 -2.25
N TYR A 222 -2.01 12.34 -1.05
CA TYR A 222 -1.05 12.40 0.06
C TYR A 222 -0.35 11.06 0.16
N GLN A 223 0.96 11.01 -0.07
CA GLN A 223 1.74 9.78 0.04
C GLN A 223 3.20 10.10 0.39
N ALA A 224 3.76 9.34 1.34
CA ALA A 224 5.16 9.46 1.78
C ALA A 224 5.55 10.90 2.19
N GLY A 225 4.64 11.61 2.86
CA GLY A 225 4.82 12.99 3.29
C GLY A 225 4.77 14.04 2.17
N MET A 226 4.51 13.62 0.93
CA MET A 226 4.34 14.50 -0.23
C MET A 226 2.85 14.66 -0.58
N VAL A 227 2.54 15.77 -1.23
CA VAL A 227 1.21 16.09 -1.76
C VAL A 227 1.32 16.28 -3.26
N PHE A 228 0.50 15.56 -4.02
CA PHE A 228 0.46 15.63 -5.47
C PHE A 228 -0.91 16.13 -5.92
N ASP A 229 -0.92 17.11 -6.82
CA ASP A 229 -2.14 17.60 -7.43
C ASP A 229 -2.46 16.79 -8.70
N LEU A 230 -3.70 16.32 -8.78
CA LEU A 230 -4.25 15.62 -9.93
C LEU A 230 -5.44 16.42 -10.45
N PRO A 231 -5.25 17.33 -11.43
CA PRO A 231 -6.34 18.10 -12.02
C PRO A 231 -7.42 17.17 -12.56
N ARG A 232 -8.69 17.54 -12.35
CA ARG A 232 -9.82 16.83 -12.95
C ARG A 232 -9.81 17.07 -14.46
N GLU A 233 -10.07 16.02 -15.25
CA GLU A 233 -10.16 16.13 -16.71
C GLU A 233 -11.16 17.23 -17.10
N GLY A 234 -10.70 18.21 -17.89
CA GLY A 234 -11.49 19.37 -18.30
C GLY A 234 -11.39 20.59 -17.39
N PHE A 235 -10.66 20.50 -16.27
CA PHE A 235 -10.32 21.61 -15.40
C PHE A 235 -8.81 21.85 -15.41
N GLU A 236 -8.44 23.13 -15.36
CA GLU A 236 -7.04 23.55 -15.22
C GLU A 236 -6.85 24.16 -13.84
N ILE A 237 -5.73 23.87 -13.18
CA ILE A 237 -5.37 24.52 -11.93
C ILE A 237 -5.05 25.98 -12.25
N ALA A 238 -5.70 26.91 -11.54
CA ALA A 238 -5.43 28.33 -11.70
C ALA A 238 -3.98 28.63 -11.26
N PRO A 239 -3.22 29.42 -12.02
CA PRO A 239 -1.87 29.78 -11.62
C PRO A 239 -1.89 30.66 -10.36
N ASP A 240 -1.13 30.28 -9.33
CA ASP A 240 -0.90 31.13 -8.14
C ASP A 240 -0.19 32.44 -8.52
N ILE A 241 0.69 32.36 -9.53
CA ILE A 241 1.46 33.48 -10.07
C ILE A 241 1.24 33.50 -11.59
N PRO A 242 0.89 34.64 -12.21
CA PRO A 242 0.69 34.73 -13.65
C PRO A 242 1.85 34.12 -14.45
N LEU A 243 1.53 33.28 -15.45
CA LEU A 243 2.54 32.57 -16.25
C LEU A 243 3.58 33.51 -16.88
N GLU A 244 3.20 34.73 -17.24
CA GLU A 244 4.11 35.76 -17.77
C GLU A 244 5.23 36.12 -16.77
N GLU A 245 4.91 36.14 -15.47
CA GLU A 245 5.88 36.39 -14.41
C GLU A 245 6.78 35.17 -14.15
N LEU A 246 6.27 33.97 -14.43
CA LEU A 246 7.00 32.71 -14.27
C LEU A 246 8.00 32.45 -15.38
N GLN A 247 7.78 33.01 -16.60
CA GLN A 247 8.65 32.80 -17.76
C GLN A 247 10.14 33.08 -17.48
N LYS A 248 10.43 34.06 -16.63
CA LYS A 248 11.81 34.45 -16.28
C LYS A 248 12.57 33.39 -15.46
N TYR A 249 11.87 32.41 -14.89
CA TYR A 249 12.44 31.32 -14.09
C TYR A 249 12.56 30.01 -14.88
N LEU A 250 12.11 29.97 -16.14
CA LEU A 250 12.21 28.77 -16.95
C LEU A 250 13.62 28.61 -17.50
N GLY A 251 14.12 27.37 -17.52
CA GLY A 251 15.42 27.03 -18.09
C GLY A 251 16.21 26.03 -17.27
N SER A 252 17.48 25.87 -17.61
CA SER A 252 18.38 24.89 -16.99
C SER A 252 19.28 25.56 -15.94
N TYR A 253 19.26 25.01 -14.72
CA TYR A 253 19.99 25.51 -13.56
C TYR A 253 20.98 24.46 -13.08
N ARG A 254 22.27 24.82 -12.99
CA ARG A 254 23.28 23.91 -12.45
C ARG A 254 23.31 23.99 -10.92
N SER A 255 23.06 22.86 -10.25
CA SER A 255 23.23 22.73 -8.81
C SER A 255 24.59 22.12 -8.50
N GLU A 256 25.52 22.93 -7.98
CA GLU A 256 26.83 22.44 -7.54
C GLU A 256 26.71 21.51 -6.32
N GLN A 257 25.71 21.70 -5.46
CA GLN A 257 25.46 20.85 -4.30
C GLN A 257 25.02 19.45 -4.70
N LEU A 258 24.15 19.33 -5.70
CA LEU A 258 23.64 18.05 -6.19
C LEU A 258 24.51 17.46 -7.31
N GLY A 259 25.41 18.26 -7.90
CA GLY A 259 26.23 17.85 -9.04
C GLY A 259 25.45 17.60 -10.33
N VAL A 260 24.21 18.07 -10.41
CA VAL A 260 23.29 17.86 -11.55
C VAL A 260 22.80 19.18 -12.14
N THR A 261 22.25 19.11 -13.35
CA THR A 261 21.50 20.21 -13.96
C THR A 261 20.02 19.94 -13.75
N VAL A 262 19.32 20.87 -13.11
CA VAL A 262 17.87 20.84 -12.88
C VAL A 262 17.20 21.66 -13.98
N GLU A 263 16.15 21.14 -14.58
CA GLU A 263 15.33 21.89 -15.53
C GLU A 263 14.11 22.44 -14.81
N VAL A 264 13.89 23.75 -14.91
CA VAL A 264 12.70 24.41 -14.37
C VAL A 264 11.74 24.65 -15.53
N LEU A 265 10.57 24.04 -15.42
CA LEU A 265 9.51 24.01 -16.43
C LEU A 265 8.16 24.41 -15.82
N VAL A 266 7.11 24.49 -16.65
CA VAL A 266 5.74 24.68 -16.17
C VAL A 266 5.00 23.33 -16.18
N GLN A 267 4.44 22.94 -15.05
CA GLN A 267 3.54 21.81 -14.91
C GLN A 267 2.31 22.25 -14.11
N ASN A 268 1.10 21.89 -14.56
CA ASN A 268 -0.15 22.26 -13.89
C ASN A 268 -0.26 23.78 -13.58
N ASN A 269 0.18 24.62 -14.53
CA ASN A 269 0.24 26.08 -14.39
C ASN A 269 1.12 26.60 -13.23
N ARG A 270 2.01 25.77 -12.67
CA ARG A 270 3.03 26.13 -11.68
C ARG A 270 4.43 25.85 -12.19
N LEU A 271 5.43 26.48 -11.55
CA LEU A 271 6.82 26.07 -11.77
C LEU A 271 7.02 24.65 -11.23
N ALA A 272 7.81 23.86 -11.93
CA ALA A 272 8.23 22.55 -11.46
C ALA A 272 9.71 22.33 -11.76
N ALA A 273 10.38 21.58 -10.88
CA ALA A 273 11.77 21.20 -11.02
C ALA A 273 11.87 19.74 -11.48
N ASP A 274 12.39 19.54 -12.69
CA ASP A 274 12.81 18.24 -13.21
C ASP A 274 14.27 18.00 -12.83
N ILE A 275 14.46 17.07 -11.88
CA ILE A 275 15.77 16.66 -11.40
C ILE A 275 16.10 15.31 -12.05
N PRO A 276 17.22 15.19 -12.79
CA PRO A 276 17.55 13.96 -13.51
C PRO A 276 17.56 12.72 -12.61
N GLY A 277 16.78 11.71 -13.01
CA GLY A 277 16.66 10.44 -12.28
C GLY A 277 15.75 10.49 -11.06
N GLN A 278 15.05 11.61 -10.83
CA GLN A 278 13.99 11.74 -9.85
C GLN A 278 12.67 12.05 -10.56
N MET A 279 11.62 12.22 -9.77
CA MET A 279 10.35 12.72 -10.27
C MET A 279 10.39 14.24 -10.43
N VAL A 280 9.43 14.77 -11.19
CA VAL A 280 9.22 16.22 -11.29
C VAL A 280 8.54 16.70 -9.99
N TYR A 281 9.08 17.77 -9.41
CA TYR A 281 8.55 18.37 -8.19
C TYR A 281 7.90 19.72 -8.50
N GLU A 282 6.60 19.86 -8.24
CA GLU A 282 5.93 21.16 -8.31
C GLU A 282 6.44 22.08 -7.21
N LEU A 283 6.67 23.35 -7.57
CA LEU A 283 7.16 24.39 -6.67
C LEU A 283 6.00 25.30 -6.29
N TYR A 284 5.90 25.55 -4.99
CA TYR A 284 4.93 26.49 -4.43
C TYR A 284 5.59 27.85 -4.22
N PRO A 285 4.81 28.95 -4.27
CA PRO A 285 5.29 30.25 -3.86
C PRO A 285 5.90 30.16 -2.46
N PRO A 286 6.98 30.94 -2.17
CA PRO A 286 7.51 31.00 -0.82
C PRO A 286 6.43 31.49 0.14
N ASP A 287 6.41 30.94 1.35
CA ASP A 287 5.58 31.44 2.44
C ASP A 287 5.88 32.93 2.66
N GLU A 288 4.88 33.69 3.11
CA GLU A 288 5.05 35.11 3.45
C GLU A 288 5.91 35.27 4.72
N GLU A 289 7.22 35.06 4.62
CA GLU A 289 8.24 35.48 5.61
C GLU A 289 9.33 36.37 4.98
#